data_AF-A0A164XH73-F1
#
_entry.id   AF-A0A164XH73-F1
#
_cell.length_a   1.000
_cell.length_b   1.000
_cell.length_c   1.000
_cell.angle_alpha   90.00
_cell.angle_beta   90.00
_cell.angle_gamma   90.00
#
_symmetry.space_group_name_H-M   'P 1'
#
loop_
_entity.id
_entity.type
_entity.pdbx_description
1 polymer ?
#
loop_
_entity_poly.entity_id
_entity_poly.type
_entity_poly.pdbx_seq_one_letter_code
_entity_poly.pdbx_strand_id
1 'polypeptide(L)'
;MGGGEGKCLYIDTEGTFRPVRLLAVAERYGLNGEEVLDNIAYARAYNADHQRQLLVNASALMSESRFDLVTAISAYILISG
;
A
#
# COMPACT_ATOMS: atom_id res chain seq x y z
N MET A 1 -10.26 -10.73 15.51
CA MET A 1 -9.97 -10.43 14.10
C MET A 1 -9.85 -8.92 14.01
N GLY A 2 -8.65 -8.42 13.72
CA GLY A 2 -8.35 -6.99 13.71
C GLY A 2 -7.52 -6.71 12.47
N GLY A 3 -8.19 -6.25 11.42
CA GLY A 3 -7.61 -5.64 10.25
C GLY A 3 -8.45 -4.40 9.97
N GLY A 4 -7.81 -3.26 9.77
CA GLY A 4 -8.51 -2.06 9.37
C GLY A 4 -9.18 -2.29 8.01
N GLU A 5 -10.43 -1.87 7.86
CA GLU A 5 -11.24 -1.99 6.62
C GLU A 5 -10.76 -1.04 5.50
N GLY A 6 -9.62 -0.38 5.67
CA GLY A 6 -9.05 0.60 4.76
C GLY A 6 -8.15 0.01 3.69
N LYS A 7 -8.00 0.78 2.61
CA LYS A 7 -7.07 0.47 1.51
C LYS A 7 -5.62 0.64 1.97
N CYS A 8 -4.71 -0.06 1.30
CA CYS A 8 -3.28 0.04 1.53
C CYS A 8 -2.60 0.72 0.34
N LEU A 9 -1.73 1.71 0.60
CA LEU A 9 -0.87 2.30 -0.42
C LEU A 9 0.55 1.74 -0.30
N TYR A 10 1.08 1.25 -1.42
CA TYR A 10 2.43 0.71 -1.55
C TYR A 10 3.26 1.56 -2.51
N ILE A 11 4.27 2.26 -1.99
CA ILE A 11 5.27 2.97 -2.80
C ILE A 11 6.55 2.13 -2.85
N ASP A 12 6.88 1.66 -4.05
CA ASP A 12 8.02 0.81 -4.31
C ASP A 12 9.17 1.63 -4.90
N THR A 13 10.31 1.69 -4.21
CA THR A 13 11.54 2.37 -4.65
C THR A 13 12.58 1.40 -5.25
N GLU A 14 12.48 0.10 -4.95
CA GLU A 14 13.44 -0.94 -5.39
C GLU A 14 12.95 -1.94 -6.46
N GLY A 15 11.65 -2.07 -6.67
CA GLY A 15 11.04 -2.82 -7.77
C GLY A 15 10.69 -4.22 -7.32
N THR A 16 10.51 -4.37 -6.01
CA THR A 16 10.44 -5.64 -5.31
C THR A 16 9.01 -6.05 -4.99
N PHE A 17 8.03 -5.20 -5.30
CA PHE A 17 6.62 -5.56 -5.14
C PHE A 17 6.27 -6.76 -6.02
N ARG A 18 5.61 -7.75 -5.42
CA ARG A 18 5.18 -8.99 -6.07
C ARG A 18 3.77 -9.35 -5.58
N PRO A 19 2.72 -9.18 -6.41
CA PRO A 19 1.34 -9.48 -6.02
C PRO A 19 1.14 -10.89 -5.47
N VAL A 20 1.89 -11.87 -5.99
CA VAL A 20 1.85 -13.27 -5.53
C VAL A 20 2.14 -13.42 -4.04
N ARG A 21 2.94 -12.52 -3.44
CA ARG A 21 3.21 -12.55 -1.99
C ARG A 21 1.95 -12.21 -1.18
N LEU A 22 1.10 -11.31 -1.69
CA LEU A 22 -0.16 -10.95 -1.04
C LEU A 22 -1.20 -12.05 -1.22
N LEU A 23 -1.25 -12.69 -2.39
CA LEU A 23 -2.14 -13.84 -2.62
C LEU A 23 -1.83 -15.00 -1.66
N ALA A 24 -0.55 -15.30 -1.42
CA ALA A 24 -0.14 -16.32 -0.45
C ALA A 24 -0.54 -15.97 0.99
N VAL A 25 -0.53 -14.68 1.34
CA VAL A 25 -1.03 -14.21 2.65
C VAL A 25 -2.55 -14.31 2.73
N ALA A 26 -3.26 -13.90 1.67
CA ALA A 26 -4.73 -13.99 1.60
C ALA A 26 -5.19 -15.44 1.79
N GLU A 27 -4.57 -16.39 1.08
CA GLU A 27 -4.84 -17.82 1.21
C GLU A 27 -4.63 -18.32 2.65
N ARG A 28 -3.52 -17.94 3.29
CA ARG A 28 -3.20 -18.32 4.68
C ARG A 28 -4.26 -17.85 5.68
N TYR A 29 -4.88 -16.70 5.44
CA TYR A 29 -5.92 -16.13 6.31
C TYR A 29 -7.35 -16.43 5.85
N GLY A 30 -7.53 -17.21 4.77
CA GLY A 30 -8.84 -17.52 4.20
C GLY A 30 -9.57 -16.32 3.59
N LEU A 31 -8.81 -15.32 3.12
CA LEU A 31 -9.33 -14.11 2.47
C LEU A 31 -9.44 -14.31 0.95
N ASN A 32 -10.33 -13.57 0.30
CA ASN A 32 -10.38 -13.51 -1.15
C ASN A 32 -9.15 -12.74 -1.68
N GLY A 33 -8.34 -13.40 -2.51
CA GLY A 33 -7.12 -12.82 -3.06
C GLY A 33 -7.37 -11.62 -3.99
N GLU A 34 -8.43 -11.64 -4.79
CA GLU A 34 -8.80 -10.52 -5.68
C GLU A 34 -9.22 -9.30 -4.86
N GLU A 35 -10.08 -9.48 -3.85
CA GLU A 35 -10.46 -8.40 -2.94
C GLU A 35 -9.27 -7.83 -2.18
N VAL A 36 -8.30 -8.68 -1.79
CA VAL A 36 -7.05 -8.21 -1.18
C VAL A 36 -6.24 -7.36 -2.15
N LEU A 37 -6.10 -7.77 -3.42
CA LEU A 37 -5.36 -7.02 -4.43
C LEU A 37 -6.05 -5.70 -4.81
N ASP A 38 -7.37 -5.69 -4.92
CA ASP A 38 -8.17 -4.48 -5.21
C ASP A 38 -8.03 -3.40 -4.13
N ASN A 39 -7.70 -3.82 -2.91
CA ASN A 39 -7.44 -2.91 -1.80
C ASN A 39 -6.01 -2.37 -1.75
N ILE A 40 -5.14 -2.72 -2.72
CA ILE A 40 -3.77 -2.21 -2.81
C ILE A 40 -3.65 -1.16 -3.91
N ALA A 41 -3.41 0.10 -3.54
CA ALA A 41 -2.89 1.10 -4.45
C ALA A 41 -1.37 0.93 -4.55
N TYR A 42 -0.84 0.73 -5.76
CA TYR A 42 0.60 0.56 -6.00
C TYR A 42 1.16 1.72 -6.84
N ALA A 43 2.33 2.23 -6.45
CA ALA A 43 3.10 3.16 -7.25
C ALA A 43 4.60 2.86 -7.21
N ARG A 44 5.27 3.04 -8.35
CA ARG A 44 6.71 2.87 -8.51
C ARG A 44 7.41 4.23 -8.47
N ALA A 45 8.27 4.47 -7.49
CA ALA A 45 9.17 5.62 -7.49
C ALA A 45 10.45 5.29 -8.27
N TYR A 46 10.87 6.17 -9.18
CA TYR A 46 12.09 6.00 -9.99
C TYR A 46 13.28 6.82 -9.49
N ASN A 47 13.01 7.84 -8.68
CA ASN A 47 13.98 8.71 -8.02
C ASN A 47 13.30 9.45 -6.85
N ALA A 48 14.08 10.22 -6.09
CA ALA A 48 13.61 10.94 -4.92
C ALA A 48 12.53 12.00 -5.24
N ASP A 49 12.66 12.71 -6.36
CA ASP A 49 11.66 13.71 -6.77
C ASP A 49 10.31 13.06 -7.10
N HIS A 50 10.34 11.93 -7.82
CA HIS A 50 9.14 11.16 -8.11
C HIS A 50 8.53 10.59 -6.82
N GLN A 51 9.35 10.09 -5.89
CA GLN A 51 8.87 9.62 -4.59
C GLN A 51 8.14 10.74 -3.82
N ARG A 52 8.69 11.96 -3.82
CA ARG A 52 8.05 13.11 -3.15
C ARG A 52 6.72 13.48 -3.81
N GLN A 53 6.63 13.45 -5.14
CA GLN A 53 5.37 13.67 -5.85
C GLN A 53 4.33 12.60 -5.50
N LEU A 54 4.73 11.33 -5.45
CA LEU A 54 3.85 10.23 -5.05
C LEU A 54 3.34 10.39 -3.62
N LEU A 55 4.17 10.87 -2.68
CA LEU A 55 3.75 11.17 -1.31
C LEU A 55 2.75 12.32 -1.22
N VAL A 56 2.92 13.37 -2.03
CA VAL A 56 1.93 14.47 -2.09
C VAL A 56 0.59 13.93 -2.63
N ASN A 57 0.62 13.16 -3.71
CA ASN A 57 -0.60 12.55 -4.26
C ASN A 57 -1.27 11.59 -3.26
N ALA A 58 -0.46 10.80 -2.54
CA ALA A 58 -0.93 9.93 -1.47
C ALA A 58 -1.65 10.71 -0.38
N SER A 59 -1.08 11.84 0.07
CA SER A 59 -1.70 12.67 1.11
C SER A 59 -3.07 13.22 0.68
N ALA A 60 -3.23 13.57 -0.60
CA ALA A 60 -4.51 13.99 -1.15
C ALA A 60 -5.52 12.83 -1.17
N LEU A 61 -5.12 11.64 -1.65
CA LEU A 61 -5.97 10.45 -1.65
C LEU A 61 -6.42 10.03 -0.25
N MET A 62 -5.54 10.15 0.74
CA MET A 62 -5.86 9.85 2.15
C MET A 62 -6.79 10.89 2.79
N SER A 63 -6.86 12.10 2.26
CA SER A 63 -7.83 13.11 2.71
C SER A 63 -9.25 12.83 2.20
N GLU A 64 -9.37 12.11 1.08
CA GLU A 64 -10.65 11.80 0.42
C GLU A 64 -11.19 10.40 0.76
N SER A 65 -10.34 9.49 1.24
CA SER A 65 -10.68 8.08 1.49
C SER A 65 -10.00 7.55 2.76
N ARG A 66 -10.63 6.59 3.44
CA ARG A 66 -10.02 5.90 4.58
C ARG A 66 -8.92 4.94 4.10
N PHE A 67 -7.67 5.27 4.40
CA PHE A 67 -6.52 4.39 4.24
C PHE A 67 -6.00 4.01 5.62
N ASP A 68 -5.89 2.72 5.89
CA ASP A 68 -5.47 2.22 7.21
C ASP A 68 -3.98 1.88 7.27
N LEU A 69 -3.30 1.85 6.11
CA LEU A 69 -1.88 1.56 6.03
C LEU A 69 -1.23 2.19 4.79
N VAL A 70 -0.15 2.94 5.01
CA VAL A 70 0.80 3.32 3.97
C VAL A 70 2.11 2.59 4.24
N THR A 71 2.53 1.75 3.30
CA THR A 71 3.79 1.03 3.38
C THR A 71 4.72 1.50 2.26
N ALA A 72 5.69 2.34 2.60
CA ALA A 72 6.81 2.68 1.71
C ALA A 72 8.00 1.77 2.03
N ILE A 73 8.28 0.78 1.19
CA ILE A 73 9.48 -0.06 1.38
C ILE A 73 10.68 0.65 0.76
N SER A 74 11.24 1.59 1.52
CA SER A 74 12.68 1.76 1.83
C SER A 74 12.96 2.93 2.79
N ALA A 75 11.96 3.65 3.30
CA ALA A 75 12.13 4.67 4.35
C ALA A 75 10.87 4.80 5.22
N TYR A 76 10.98 4.36 6.48
CA TYR A 76 10.19 4.73 7.67
C TYR A 76 8.72 5.24 7.46
N ILE A 77 7.78 4.28 7.53
CA ILE A 77 6.61 4.17 8.44
C ILE A 77 5.50 5.27 8.56
N LEU A 78 4.26 4.74 8.53
CA LEU A 78 2.96 5.02 9.23
C LEU A 78 2.37 6.44 9.22
N ILE A 79 1.08 6.49 8.82
CA ILE A 79 0.05 7.15 9.62
C ILE A 79 -1.12 6.17 9.79
N SER A 80 -1.24 5.64 11.00
CA SER A 80 -2.44 5.05 11.56
C SER A 80 -2.99 6.03 12.59
N GLY A 81 -4.24 6.45 12.43
CA GLY A 81 -5.02 7.27 13.36
C GLY A 81 -6.49 7.05 13.08
#